data_AF-A0A202E0W5-F1
#
_entry.id   AF-A0A202E0W5-F1
#
_cell.length_a   1.000
_cell.length_b   1.000
_cell.length_c   1.000
_cell.angle_alpha   90.00
_cell.angle_beta   90.00
_cell.angle_gamma   90.00
#
_symmetry.space_group_name_H-M   'P 1'
#
loop_
_entity.id
_entity.type
_entity.pdbx_description
1 polymer ?
#
loop_
_entity_poly.entity_id
_entity_poly.type
_entity_poly.pdbx_seq_one_letter_code
_entity_poly.pdbx_strand_id
1 'polypeptide(L)'
;MEQAQREYFYKIDQEGKLFHDGAEITDEKLLRLFMRDIHEDKNGTLVVMCQGERNVIEVEDVPFVVLGIDLNENRIELNFAGGYQESLDPQSLWVGAENVMYCLVRAGEFKARFNRNSYLELTKLIKMDVASGSYFLVLGDEKYKINKK
;
A
#
# COMPACT_ATOMS: atom_id res chain seq x y z
N MET A 1 -10.64 11.36 -35.81
CA MET A 1 -10.81 12.36 -34.76
C MET A 1 -10.38 11.70 -33.48
N GLU A 2 -9.15 11.97 -33.05
CA GLU A 2 -8.60 11.50 -31.79
C GLU A 2 -9.36 12.26 -30.69
N GLN A 3 -10.30 11.59 -30.02
CA GLN A 3 -11.00 12.22 -28.90
C GLN A 3 -9.94 12.52 -27.84
N ALA A 4 -9.79 13.80 -27.49
CA ALA A 4 -8.92 14.20 -26.40
C ALA A 4 -9.35 13.43 -25.15
N GLN A 5 -8.50 12.50 -24.72
CA GLN A 5 -8.69 11.76 -23.49
C GLN A 5 -8.74 12.78 -22.36
N ARG A 6 -9.87 12.84 -21.64
CA ARG A 6 -9.98 13.74 -20.49
C ARG A 6 -9.00 13.29 -19.43
N GLU A 7 -8.30 14.26 -18.85
CA GLU A 7 -7.32 14.03 -17.81
C GLU A 7 -7.74 14.73 -16.52
N TYR A 8 -7.65 14.00 -15.41
CA TYR A 8 -7.96 14.49 -14.07
C TYR A 8 -6.81 14.20 -13.12
N PHE A 9 -6.62 15.06 -12.13
CA PHE A 9 -5.55 14.94 -11.14
C PHE A 9 -6.12 14.51 -9.79
N TYR A 10 -5.44 13.55 -9.20
CA TYR A 10 -5.75 12.99 -7.89
C TYR A 10 -4.50 13.01 -7.03
N LYS A 11 -4.70 13.03 -5.71
CA LYS A 11 -3.62 12.94 -4.73
C LYS A 11 -3.92 11.87 -3.71
N ILE A 12 -2.93 11.04 -3.39
CA ILE A 12 -2.95 10.14 -2.25
C ILE A 12 -2.03 10.71 -1.16
N ASP A 13 -2.58 10.93 0.02
CA ASP A 13 -1.81 11.39 1.18
C ASP A 13 -1.10 10.23 1.91
N GLN A 14 -0.28 10.56 2.89
CA GLN A 14 0.45 9.59 3.71
C GLN A 14 -0.44 8.63 4.53
N GLU A 15 -1.72 8.97 4.73
CA GLU A 15 -2.70 8.16 5.46
C GLU A 15 -3.55 7.28 4.51
N GLY A 16 -3.33 7.38 3.20
CA GLY A 16 -4.01 6.58 2.18
C GLY A 16 -5.33 7.16 1.68
N LYS A 17 -5.61 8.42 2.02
CA LYS A 17 -6.81 9.11 1.54
C LYS A 17 -6.59 9.63 0.12
N LEU A 18 -7.60 9.42 -0.72
CA LEU A 18 -7.61 9.89 -2.10
C LEU A 18 -8.35 11.23 -2.19
N PHE A 19 -7.78 12.21 -2.88
CA PHE A 19 -8.36 13.54 -3.08
C PHE A 19 -8.48 13.88 -4.55
N HIS A 20 -9.52 14.64 -4.89
CA HIS A 20 -9.72 15.27 -6.20
C HIS A 20 -10.25 16.68 -6.00
N ASP A 21 -9.66 17.68 -6.66
CA ASP A 21 -10.02 19.10 -6.54
C ASP A 21 -10.15 19.59 -5.07
N GLY A 22 -9.28 19.08 -4.21
CA GLY A 22 -9.24 19.41 -2.77
C GLY A 22 -10.30 18.70 -1.91
N ALA A 23 -11.18 17.90 -2.49
CA ALA A 23 -12.18 17.10 -1.77
C ALA A 23 -11.71 15.65 -1.59
N GLU A 24 -11.90 15.11 -0.38
CA GLU A 24 -11.65 13.69 -0.09
C GLU A 24 -12.68 12.82 -0.81
N ILE A 25 -12.20 11.80 -1.53
CA ILE A 25 -13.00 10.76 -2.14
C ILE A 25 -13.28 9.68 -1.10
N THR A 26 -14.56 9.46 -0.81
CA THR A 26 -15.02 8.48 0.17
C THR A 26 -15.88 7.36 -0.42
N ASP A 27 -16.20 7.43 -1.72
CA ASP A 27 -16.95 6.38 -2.41
C ASP A 27 -16.11 5.09 -2.47
N GLU A 28 -16.56 4.06 -1.76
CA GLU A 28 -15.82 2.80 -1.62
C GLU A 28 -15.57 2.10 -2.96
N LYS A 29 -16.50 2.22 -3.92
CA LYS A 29 -16.35 1.57 -5.24
C LYS A 29 -15.27 2.27 -6.04
N LEU A 30 -15.23 3.60 -5.99
CA LEU A 30 -14.21 4.40 -6.65
C LEU A 30 -12.84 4.17 -6.01
N LEU A 31 -12.74 4.15 -4.68
CA LEU A 31 -11.50 3.83 -3.98
C LEU A 31 -10.99 2.44 -4.35
N ARG A 32 -11.87 1.43 -4.35
CA ARG A 32 -11.52 0.06 -4.76
C ARG A 32 -11.03 0.01 -6.21
N LEU A 33 -11.69 0.76 -7.11
CA LEU A 33 -11.28 0.86 -8.50
C LEU A 33 -9.85 1.41 -8.61
N PHE A 34 -9.54 2.50 -7.91
CA PHE A 34 -8.21 3.09 -7.90
C PHE A 34 -7.15 2.10 -7.42
N MET A 35 -7.38 1.44 -6.28
CA MET A 35 -6.43 0.44 -5.76
C MET A 35 -6.23 -0.75 -6.69
N ARG A 36 -7.28 -1.17 -7.41
CA ARG A 36 -7.21 -2.28 -8.36
C ARG A 36 -6.51 -1.90 -9.66
N ASP A 37 -6.75 -0.71 -10.19
CA ASP A 37 -6.39 -0.37 -11.57
C ASP A 37 -5.21 0.59 -11.70
N ILE A 38 -4.64 1.04 -10.58
CA ILE A 38 -3.43 1.85 -10.60
C ILE A 38 -2.28 1.07 -11.25
N HIS A 39 -1.59 1.75 -12.15
CA HIS A 39 -0.37 1.27 -12.80
C HIS A 39 0.55 2.44 -13.08
N GLU A 40 1.81 2.14 -13.35
CA GLU A 40 2.79 3.11 -13.81
C GLU A 40 2.81 3.11 -15.34
N ASP A 41 2.68 4.28 -15.96
CA ASP A 41 2.83 4.39 -17.40
C ASP A 41 4.32 4.37 -17.82
N LYS A 42 4.56 4.39 -19.14
CA LYS A 42 5.92 4.36 -19.71
C LYS A 42 6.86 5.49 -19.25
N ASN A 43 6.32 6.56 -18.65
CA ASN A 43 7.08 7.71 -18.17
C ASN A 43 7.29 7.68 -16.65
N GLY A 44 6.84 6.64 -15.96
CA GLY A 44 6.89 6.59 -14.50
C GLY A 44 5.69 7.26 -13.81
N THR A 45 4.65 7.64 -14.56
CA THR A 45 3.50 8.35 -13.98
C THR A 45 2.44 7.36 -13.52
N LEU A 46 2.01 7.49 -12.26
CA LEU A 46 0.91 6.69 -11.72
C LEU A 46 -0.43 7.11 -12.32
N VAL A 47 -1.16 6.16 -12.87
CA VAL A 47 -2.41 6.41 -13.58
C VAL A 47 -3.47 5.35 -13.30
N VAL A 48 -4.73 5.78 -13.34
CA VAL A 48 -5.92 4.91 -13.36
C VAL A 48 -6.77 5.27 -14.58
N MET A 49 -7.12 4.26 -15.38
CA MET A 49 -8.04 4.43 -16.51
C MET A 49 -9.46 4.14 -16.05
N CYS A 50 -10.34 5.14 -16.10
CA CYS A 50 -11.74 5.00 -15.70
C CYS A 50 -12.65 5.64 -16.74
N GLN A 51 -13.61 4.87 -17.28
CA GLN A 51 -14.63 5.38 -18.22
C GLN A 51 -14.09 6.18 -19.42
N GLY A 52 -12.90 5.85 -19.92
CA GLY A 52 -12.25 6.55 -21.03
C GLY A 52 -11.44 7.78 -20.61
N GLU A 53 -11.36 8.07 -19.31
CA GLU A 53 -10.63 9.18 -18.71
C GLU A 53 -9.31 8.66 -18.09
N ARG A 54 -8.26 9.47 -18.20
CA ARG A 54 -6.94 9.22 -17.61
C ARG A 54 -6.84 9.98 -16.29
N ASN A 55 -6.69 9.26 -15.19
CA ASN A 55 -6.61 9.86 -13.85
C ASN A 55 -5.17 9.77 -13.38
N VAL A 56 -4.47 10.91 -13.35
CA VAL A 56 -3.08 11.03 -12.88
C VAL A 56 -3.07 11.10 -11.37
N ILE A 57 -2.19 10.33 -10.73
CA ILE A 57 -2.12 10.23 -9.27
C ILE A 57 -0.76 10.75 -8.79
N GLU A 58 -0.79 11.80 -8.00
CA GLU A 58 0.33 12.23 -7.18
C GLU A 58 0.27 11.55 -5.81
N VAL A 59 1.42 11.19 -5.26
CA VAL A 59 1.52 10.52 -3.97
C VAL A 59 2.44 11.32 -3.05
N GLU A 60 2.07 11.46 -1.79
CA GLU A 60 2.97 12.08 -0.79
C GLU A 60 4.12 11.15 -0.39
N ASP A 61 3.95 9.84 -0.54
CA ASP A 61 4.99 8.83 -0.30
C ASP A 61 4.86 7.66 -1.28
N VAL A 62 3.81 6.86 -1.12
CA VAL A 62 3.54 5.68 -1.96
C VAL A 62 2.05 5.57 -2.26
N PRO A 63 1.67 4.95 -3.41
CA PRO A 63 0.27 4.85 -3.79
C PRO A 63 -0.56 3.91 -2.92
N PHE A 64 0.08 2.95 -2.24
CA PHE A 64 -0.60 1.96 -1.42
C PHE A 64 -0.32 2.19 0.06
N VAL A 65 -1.37 2.45 0.82
CA VAL A 65 -1.31 2.56 2.28
C VAL A 65 -2.13 1.45 2.90
N VAL A 66 -1.48 0.59 3.67
CA VAL A 66 -2.13 -0.49 4.43
C VAL A 66 -2.89 0.15 5.58
N LEU A 67 -4.22 0.05 5.52
CA LEU A 67 -5.14 0.63 6.50
C LEU A 67 -5.44 -0.31 7.67
N GLY A 68 -5.33 -1.62 7.44
CA GLY A 68 -5.53 -2.66 8.43
C GLY A 68 -4.92 -3.98 7.98
N ILE A 69 -4.85 -4.93 8.89
CA ILE A 69 -4.39 -6.30 8.62
C ILE A 69 -5.35 -7.30 9.24
N ASP A 70 -5.63 -8.39 8.52
CA ASP A 70 -6.36 -9.54 9.03
C ASP A 70 -5.43 -10.75 9.11
N LEU A 71 -5.36 -11.38 10.28
CA LEU A 71 -4.54 -12.57 10.50
C LEU A 71 -5.39 -13.83 10.33
N ASN A 72 -5.02 -14.66 9.37
CA ASN A 72 -5.64 -15.95 9.09
C ASN A 72 -4.59 -17.06 9.23
N GLU A 73 -4.61 -17.76 10.38
CA GLU A 73 -3.65 -18.80 10.77
C GLU A 73 -2.18 -18.35 10.64
N ASN A 74 -1.59 -18.55 9.45
CA ASN A 74 -0.20 -18.26 9.13
C ASN A 74 -0.04 -17.24 7.99
N ARG A 75 -1.10 -16.49 7.65
CA ARG A 75 -1.11 -15.49 6.57
C ARG A 75 -1.69 -14.18 7.07
N ILE A 76 -1.16 -13.08 6.53
CA ILE A 76 -1.69 -11.74 6.75
C ILE A 76 -2.32 -11.25 5.46
N GLU A 77 -3.57 -10.82 5.54
CA GLU A 77 -4.25 -10.09 4.49
C GLU A 77 -4.16 -8.59 4.80
N LEU A 78 -3.68 -7.82 3.82
CA LEU A 78 -3.56 -6.37 3.89
C LEU A 78 -4.84 -5.73 3.38
N ASN A 79 -5.37 -4.77 4.13
CA ASN A 79 -6.56 -4.00 3.75
C ASN A 79 -6.18 -2.60 3.26
N PHE A 80 -6.72 -2.21 2.11
CA PHE A 80 -6.53 -0.90 1.48
C PHE A 80 -7.86 -0.16 1.32
N ALA A 81 -7.78 1.08 0.82
CA ALA A 81 -8.95 1.92 0.59
C ALA A 81 -10.00 1.21 -0.30
N GLY A 82 -11.27 1.45 -0.01
CA GLY A 82 -12.39 0.80 -0.70
C GLY A 82 -12.52 -0.70 -0.45
N GLY A 83 -11.79 -1.26 0.51
CA GLY A 83 -11.81 -2.69 0.87
C GLY A 83 -11.11 -3.57 -0.16
N TYR A 84 -10.16 -3.02 -0.92
CA TYR A 84 -9.22 -3.81 -1.71
C TYR A 84 -8.27 -4.57 -0.77
N GLN A 85 -7.97 -5.82 -1.11
CA GLN A 85 -7.18 -6.70 -0.26
C GLN A 85 -6.10 -7.41 -1.07
N GLU A 86 -4.93 -7.60 -0.44
CA GLU A 86 -3.85 -8.43 -0.96
C GLU A 86 -3.21 -9.24 0.16
N SER A 87 -2.73 -10.45 -0.15
CA SER A 87 -1.90 -11.20 0.81
C SER A 87 -0.53 -10.54 0.95
N LEU A 88 -0.08 -10.33 2.18
CA LEU A 88 1.27 -9.87 2.47
C LEU A 88 2.28 -10.94 2.05
N ASP A 89 3.33 -10.55 1.32
CA ASP A 89 4.59 -11.31 1.28
C ASP A 89 5.46 -10.89 2.48
N PRO A 90 5.64 -11.75 3.49
CA PRO A 90 6.41 -11.41 4.69
C PRO A 90 7.89 -11.11 4.41
N GLN A 91 8.46 -11.67 3.34
CA GLN A 91 9.85 -11.45 2.97
C GLN A 91 10.08 -10.05 2.40
N SER A 92 9.01 -9.42 1.91
CA SER A 92 9.04 -8.08 1.34
C SER A 92 9.08 -6.98 2.39
N LEU A 93 9.01 -7.28 3.70
CA LEU A 93 8.97 -6.25 4.75
C LEU A 93 10.32 -5.53 4.94
N TRP A 94 10.27 -4.21 5.08
CA TRP A 94 11.40 -3.41 5.55
C TRP A 94 10.96 -2.19 6.36
N VAL A 95 11.86 -1.76 7.25
CA VAL A 95 11.77 -0.46 7.93
C VAL A 95 12.55 0.56 7.10
N GLY A 96 11.86 1.63 6.69
CA GLY A 96 12.46 2.77 5.99
C GLY A 96 12.76 3.94 6.92
N ALA A 97 12.82 5.15 6.35
CA ALA A 97 13.01 6.38 7.10
C ALA A 97 11.92 6.58 8.17
N GLU A 98 12.28 7.27 9.26
CA GLU A 98 11.37 7.58 10.38
C GLU A 98 10.67 6.37 11.02
N ASN A 99 11.23 5.17 10.84
CA ASN A 99 10.66 3.89 11.28
C ASN A 99 9.32 3.53 10.60
N VAL A 100 9.05 4.05 9.41
CA VAL A 100 7.87 3.63 8.63
C VAL A 100 8.10 2.21 8.12
N MET A 101 7.12 1.35 8.36
CA MET A 101 7.11 -0.02 7.83
C MET A 101 6.57 -0.01 6.42
N TYR A 102 7.21 -0.78 5.55
CA TYR A 102 6.79 -0.97 4.18
C TYR A 102 6.82 -2.45 3.79
N CYS A 103 6.07 -2.79 2.77
CA CYS A 103 6.12 -4.07 2.06
C CYS A 103 6.03 -3.84 0.55
N LEU A 104 6.17 -4.92 -0.23
CA LEU A 104 5.84 -4.91 -1.64
C LEU A 104 4.46 -5.53 -1.85
N VAL A 105 3.70 -4.95 -2.78
CA VAL A 105 2.37 -5.40 -3.20
C VAL A 105 2.35 -5.55 -4.71
N ARG A 106 1.25 -6.04 -5.28
CA ARG A 106 1.10 -6.19 -6.74
C ARG A 106 2.24 -7.01 -7.35
N ALA A 107 2.49 -8.17 -6.73
CA ALA A 107 3.56 -9.08 -7.12
C ALA A 107 4.97 -8.42 -7.18
N GLY A 108 5.23 -7.42 -6.34
CA GLY A 108 6.53 -6.75 -6.26
C GLY A 108 6.63 -5.43 -7.02
N GLU A 109 5.60 -5.05 -7.77
CA GLU A 109 5.59 -3.86 -8.62
C GLU A 109 5.54 -2.56 -7.80
N PHE A 110 4.76 -2.55 -6.72
CA PHE A 110 4.54 -1.35 -5.93
C PHE A 110 5.00 -1.51 -4.49
N LYS A 111 5.46 -0.41 -3.91
CA LYS A 111 5.66 -0.28 -2.47
C LYS A 111 4.32 0.03 -1.81
N ALA A 112 4.09 -0.56 -0.64
CA ALA A 112 3.02 -0.16 0.26
C ALA A 112 3.60 0.24 1.61
N ARG A 113 3.07 1.31 2.21
CA ARG A 113 3.41 1.75 3.57
C ARG A 113 2.33 1.33 4.55
N PHE A 114 2.70 1.04 5.78
CA PHE A 114 1.73 0.82 6.84
C PHE A 114 1.35 2.17 7.45
N ASN A 115 0.05 2.43 7.60
CA ASN A 115 -0.39 3.51 8.47
C ASN A 115 -0.09 3.17 9.93
N ARG A 116 -0.30 4.13 10.83
CA ARG A 116 0.00 3.93 12.25
C ARG A 116 -0.76 2.76 12.87
N ASN A 117 -2.03 2.58 12.51
CA ASN A 117 -2.87 1.55 13.11
C ASN A 117 -2.45 0.14 12.65
N SER A 118 -2.28 -0.07 11.34
CA SER A 118 -1.85 -1.34 10.78
C SER A 118 -0.42 -1.71 11.20
N TYR A 119 0.45 -0.72 11.36
CA TYR A 119 1.78 -0.92 11.93
C TYR A 119 1.72 -1.43 13.38
N LEU A 120 0.90 -0.81 14.23
CA LEU A 120 0.75 -1.25 15.63
C LEU A 120 0.21 -2.68 15.72
N GLU A 121 -0.76 -3.05 14.89
CA GLU A 121 -1.27 -4.41 14.81
C GLU A 121 -0.18 -5.39 14.37
N LEU A 122 0.59 -5.05 13.32
CA LEU A 122 1.68 -5.90 12.82
C LEU A 122 2.75 -6.11 13.90
N THR A 123 3.08 -5.09 14.68
CA THR A 123 4.16 -5.18 15.70
C THR A 123 3.90 -6.23 16.78
N LYS A 124 2.63 -6.64 17.01
CA LYS A 124 2.29 -7.73 17.93
C LYS A 124 2.91 -9.07 17.50
N LEU A 125 3.14 -9.22 16.20
CA LEU A 125 3.73 -10.40 15.57
C LEU A 125 5.25 -10.26 15.37
N ILE A 126 5.82 -9.09 15.66
CA ILE A 126 7.25 -8.83 15.49
C ILE A 126 8.01 -9.21 16.77
N LYS A 127 9.11 -9.95 16.61
CA LYS A 127 10.04 -10.29 17.69
C LYS A 127 11.44 -9.80 17.35
N MET A 128 12.14 -9.31 18.37
CA MET A 128 13.55 -8.96 18.28
C MET A 128 14.39 -10.14 18.76
N ASP A 129 15.38 -10.53 17.95
CA ASP A 129 16.47 -11.37 18.43
C ASP A 129 17.50 -10.49 19.13
N VAL A 130 17.65 -10.68 20.44
CA VAL A 130 18.54 -9.90 21.29
C VAL A 130 20.01 -10.09 20.91
N ALA A 131 20.40 -11.28 20.44
CA ALA A 131 21.79 -11.57 20.11
C ALA A 131 22.23 -10.85 18.82
N SER A 132 21.37 -10.82 17.80
CA SER A 132 21.68 -10.20 16.51
C SER A 132 21.16 -8.77 16.36
N GLY A 133 20.28 -8.31 17.26
CA GLY A 133 19.57 -7.03 17.14
C GLY A 133 18.60 -6.96 15.93
N SER A 134 18.32 -8.09 15.30
CA SER A 134 17.43 -8.18 14.13
C SER A 134 15.98 -8.35 14.54
N TYR A 135 15.07 -7.81 13.74
CA TYR A 135 13.63 -7.96 13.91
C TYR A 135 13.09 -9.00 12.94
N PHE A 136 12.12 -9.79 13.39
CA PHE A 136 11.49 -10.83 12.62
C PHE A 136 9.97 -10.76 12.78
N LEU A 137 9.24 -10.87 11.67
CA LEU A 137 7.82 -11.21 11.70
C LEU A 137 7.68 -12.71 11.98
N VAL A 138 6.86 -13.08 12.95
CA VAL A 138 6.59 -14.48 13.30
C VAL A 138 5.15 -14.83 12.89
N LEU A 139 4.99 -15.82 12.01
CA LEU A 139 3.69 -16.34 11.56
C LEU A 139 3.66 -17.85 11.77
N GLY A 140 2.90 -18.30 12.77
CA GLY A 140 2.98 -19.69 13.23
C GLY A 140 4.40 -20.04 13.68
N ASP A 141 4.98 -21.08 13.10
CA ASP A 141 6.34 -21.54 13.37
C ASP A 141 7.40 -20.86 12.46
N GLU A 142 6.96 -20.11 11.45
CA GLU A 142 7.84 -19.45 10.49
C GLU A 142 8.31 -18.08 10.98
N LYS A 143 9.54 -17.71 10.61
CA LYS A 143 10.15 -16.42 10.94
C LYS A 143 10.70 -15.74 9.71
N TYR A 144 10.28 -14.50 9.48
CA TYR A 144 10.68 -13.69 8.34
C TYR A 144 11.48 -12.48 8.81
N LYS A 145 12.72 -12.35 8.36
CA LYS A 145 13.57 -11.22 8.75
C LYS A 145 13.02 -9.92 8.17
N ILE A 146 12.90 -8.90 9.01
CA ILE A 146 12.53 -7.55 8.58
C ILE A 146 13.81 -6.81 8.20
N ASN A 147 13.84 -6.36 6.94
CA ASN A 147 14.98 -5.65 6.39
C ASN A 147 15.03 -4.20 6.91
N LYS A 148 16.21 -3.57 6.84
CA LYS A 148 16.35 -2.13 7.03
C LYS A 148 16.90 -1.55 5.73
N LYS A 149 16.30 -0.46 5.24
CA LYS A 149 16.77 0.27 4.05
C LYS A 149 17.11 1.70 4.42
#